data_AF-A0A9C8I5Y2-F1
#
_entry.id   AF-A0A9C8I5Y2-F1
#
_cell.length_a   1.000
_cell.length_b   1.000
_cell.length_c   1.000
_cell.angle_alpha   90.00
_cell.angle_beta   90.00
_cell.angle_gamma   90.00
#
_symmetry.space_group_name_H-M   'P 1'
#
loop_
_entity.id
_entity.type
_entity.pdbx_description
1 polymer ?
#
loop_
_entity_poly.entity_id
_entity_poly.type
_entity_poly.pdbx_seq_one_letter_code
_entity_poly.pdbx_strand_id
1 'polypeptide(L)'
;MAKEIRVALIWHMHQPDYRDPVTGVHLLPWVRLHSIRGYTDLAHIAETYPHFHQTVNFSPVLLTQLCELSVNLDRDHFYLLSKKPPEELTESEKDFLLRHCFLINWDTHVRPHPRYHQLLMKRGTDVEGVDLEYVRARFTRSDYRDLVVLFNLAWCGFTLRNEPVVQSLIQKERGYTEEEKLTLLDLHSKTLKKVIGTHGTLAKDGIIELTCTPENHPILPLLIDSHVRPDHHPDTPEFKHPEDARRQLIRGLEIFEAVFGFRPRGMWPSEGSVSQDAVEMIQDIGLRWIAADEALLLEKSTGTKIPPNATMFKPWLVGNPDGPPLHCCFRNRGLSDD
;
A
#
# COMPACT_ATOMS: atom_id res chain seq x y z
N MET A 1 28.70 23.40 -18.83
CA MET A 1 28.38 22.57 -17.65
C MET A 1 26.96 22.07 -17.80
N ALA A 2 26.73 20.76 -17.73
CA ALA A 2 25.37 20.23 -17.72
C ALA A 2 24.64 20.76 -16.47
N LYS A 3 23.37 21.17 -16.60
CA LYS A 3 22.56 21.54 -15.44
C LYS A 3 22.24 20.27 -14.67
N GLU A 4 22.62 20.25 -13.40
CA GLU A 4 22.26 19.19 -12.46
C GLU A 4 20.77 19.32 -12.12
N ILE A 5 20.01 18.24 -12.28
CA ILE A 5 18.59 18.15 -11.92
C ILE A 5 18.49 17.29 -10.67
N ARG A 6 17.78 17.79 -9.66
CA ARG A 6 17.46 17.02 -8.45
C ARG A 6 16.05 16.47 -8.58
N VAL A 7 15.91 15.16 -8.50
CA VAL A 7 14.62 14.47 -8.54
C VAL A 7 14.40 13.83 -7.18
N ALA A 8 13.23 14.08 -6.59
CA ALA A 8 12.80 13.43 -5.35
C ALA A 8 11.68 12.44 -5.68
N LEU A 9 11.95 11.14 -5.52
CA LEU A 9 10.91 10.11 -5.62
C LEU A 9 10.32 9.84 -4.24
N ILE A 10 9.00 9.94 -4.14
CA ILE A 10 8.25 9.69 -2.91
C ILE A 10 7.26 8.55 -3.19
N TRP A 11 7.54 7.38 -2.63
CA TRP A 11 6.72 6.19 -2.78
C TRP A 11 5.71 6.11 -1.64
N HIS A 12 4.42 6.28 -1.94
CA HIS A 12 3.37 6.23 -0.93
C HIS A 12 2.82 4.83 -0.73
N MET A 13 3.15 4.20 0.42
CA MET A 13 2.63 2.89 0.81
C MET A 13 1.44 3.06 1.76
N HIS A 14 0.26 2.84 1.20
CA HIS A 14 -0.99 2.86 1.94
C HIS A 14 -1.84 1.63 1.63
N GLN A 15 -2.55 1.17 2.66
CA GLN A 15 -3.64 0.22 2.60
C GLN A 15 -4.70 0.66 3.62
N PRO A 16 -5.98 0.67 3.27
CA PRO A 16 -7.07 0.79 4.23
C PRO A 16 -6.99 -0.28 5.33
N ASP A 17 -7.75 -0.08 6.41
CA ASP A 17 -7.92 -1.12 7.41
C ASP A 17 -8.80 -2.25 6.85
N TYR A 18 -8.20 -3.42 6.64
CA TYR A 18 -8.93 -4.59 6.14
C TYR A 18 -9.45 -5.51 7.24
N ARG A 19 -9.26 -5.14 8.50
CA ARG A 19 -9.71 -5.94 9.63
C ARG A 19 -11.22 -5.79 9.78
N ASP A 20 -11.89 -6.93 9.90
CA ASP A 20 -13.26 -6.96 10.39
C ASP A 20 -13.27 -6.42 11.84
N PRO A 21 -14.10 -5.42 12.17
CA PRO A 21 -14.04 -4.74 13.47
C PRO A 21 -14.46 -5.63 14.65
N VAL A 22 -15.12 -6.77 14.39
CA VAL A 22 -15.60 -7.69 15.42
C VAL A 22 -14.60 -8.81 15.67
N THR A 23 -14.18 -9.49 14.60
CA THR A 23 -13.32 -10.68 14.65
C THR A 23 -11.83 -10.34 14.55
N GLY A 24 -11.51 -9.16 13.99
CA GLY A 24 -10.13 -8.74 13.71
C GLY A 24 -9.43 -9.59 12.66
N VAL A 25 -10.17 -10.35 11.84
CA VAL A 25 -9.63 -11.06 10.67
C VAL A 25 -9.44 -10.06 9.53
N HIS A 26 -8.31 -10.14 8.83
CA HIS A 26 -8.09 -9.35 7.62
C HIS A 26 -8.86 -9.99 6.48
N LEU A 27 -9.91 -9.30 6.03
CA LEU A 27 -10.83 -9.79 5.00
C LEU A 27 -10.21 -9.77 3.61
N LEU A 28 -9.24 -8.87 3.38
CA LEU A 28 -8.53 -8.74 2.11
C LEU A 28 -7.03 -8.97 2.28
N PRO A 29 -6.36 -9.56 1.27
CA PRO A 29 -5.00 -10.06 1.40
C PRO A 29 -3.94 -8.99 1.08
N TRP A 30 -4.36 -7.74 0.86
CA TRP A 30 -3.52 -6.74 0.20
C TRP A 30 -2.31 -6.33 1.03
N VAL A 31 -2.42 -6.27 2.37
CA VAL A 31 -1.25 -6.04 3.22
C VAL A 31 -0.21 -7.15 3.01
N ARG A 32 -0.63 -8.42 2.96
CA ARG A 32 0.29 -9.56 2.73
C ARG A 32 0.85 -9.59 1.31
N LEU A 33 -0.01 -9.44 0.31
CA LEU A 33 0.38 -9.57 -1.10
C LEU A 33 1.25 -8.41 -1.58
N HIS A 34 1.01 -7.17 -1.09
CA HIS A 34 1.92 -6.07 -1.37
C HIS A 34 3.23 -6.18 -0.58
N SER A 35 3.22 -6.79 0.61
CA SER A 35 4.44 -7.07 1.37
C SER A 35 5.42 -7.93 0.60
N ILE A 36 4.94 -9.02 0.00
CA ILE A 36 5.77 -9.97 -0.76
C ILE A 36 6.08 -9.54 -2.21
N ARG A 37 5.69 -8.32 -2.56
CA ARG A 37 5.90 -7.70 -3.87
C ARG A 37 6.38 -6.28 -3.65
N GLY A 38 5.53 -5.27 -3.85
CA GLY A 38 5.94 -3.87 -3.92
C GLY A 38 6.80 -3.38 -2.75
N TYR A 39 6.50 -3.81 -1.52
CA TYR A 39 7.26 -3.35 -0.35
C TYR A 39 8.66 -3.98 -0.31
N THR A 40 8.76 -5.31 -0.43
CA THR A 40 10.05 -6.01 -0.50
C THR A 40 10.86 -5.63 -1.75
N ASP A 41 10.21 -5.55 -2.90
CA ASP A 41 10.81 -5.20 -4.19
C ASP A 41 11.44 -3.79 -4.14
N LEU A 42 10.75 -2.81 -3.52
CA LEU A 42 11.28 -1.46 -3.39
C LEU A 42 12.48 -1.38 -2.43
N ALA A 43 12.41 -2.12 -1.31
CA ALA A 43 13.55 -2.22 -0.39
C ALA A 43 14.77 -2.85 -1.07
N HIS A 44 14.56 -3.90 -1.87
CA HIS A 44 15.63 -4.54 -2.64
C HIS A 44 16.28 -3.59 -3.67
N ILE A 45 15.49 -2.74 -4.34
CA ILE A 45 16.03 -1.70 -5.22
C ILE A 45 16.90 -0.73 -4.43
N ALA A 46 16.46 -0.31 -3.23
CA ALA A 46 17.23 0.58 -2.37
C ALA A 46 18.58 -0.03 -1.96
N GLU A 47 18.58 -1.32 -1.57
CA GLU A 47 19.80 -2.07 -1.22
C GLU A 47 20.74 -2.20 -2.41
N THR A 48 20.20 -2.41 -3.61
CA THR A 48 20.97 -2.60 -4.84
C THR A 48 21.60 -1.28 -5.33
N TYR A 49 20.93 -0.16 -5.10
CA TYR A 49 21.37 1.17 -5.52
C TYR A 49 21.45 2.14 -4.32
N PRO A 50 22.39 1.95 -3.38
CA PRO A 50 22.42 2.69 -2.12
C PRO A 50 22.74 4.19 -2.28
N HIS A 51 23.27 4.60 -3.44
CA HIS A 51 23.52 6.00 -3.78
C HIS A 51 22.30 6.70 -4.41
N PHE A 52 21.24 5.96 -4.71
CA PHE A 52 19.97 6.50 -5.19
C PHE A 52 19.06 6.77 -4.00
N HIS A 53 19.08 8.01 -3.52
CA HIS A 53 18.24 8.42 -2.39
C HIS A 53 16.78 8.53 -2.80
N GLN A 54 15.91 7.87 -2.04
CA GLN A 54 14.47 7.87 -2.25
C GLN A 54 13.72 8.03 -0.92
N THR A 55 12.48 8.49 -1.00
CA THR A 55 11.59 8.59 0.16
C THR A 55 10.52 7.52 0.08
N VAL A 56 10.29 6.82 1.17
CA VAL A 56 9.20 5.85 1.31
C VAL A 56 8.28 6.32 2.42
N ASN A 57 7.01 6.46 2.12
CA ASN A 57 5.99 6.81 3.10
C ASN A 57 5.24 5.55 3.51
N PHE A 58 5.09 5.32 4.82
CA PHE A 58 4.18 4.32 5.35
C PHE A 58 3.01 5.00 6.05
N SER A 59 1.78 4.68 5.65
CA SER A 59 0.62 5.06 6.46
C SER A 59 0.60 4.28 7.79
N PRO A 60 0.25 4.90 8.92
CA PRO A 60 0.22 4.22 10.23
C PRO A 60 -0.74 3.04 10.27
N VAL A 61 -1.93 3.16 9.66
CA VAL A 61 -2.90 2.06 9.54
C VAL A 61 -2.31 0.84 8.81
N LEU A 62 -1.42 1.04 7.82
CA LEU A 62 -0.67 -0.05 7.21
C LEU A 62 0.37 -0.64 8.18
N LEU A 63 1.12 0.20 8.89
CA LEU A 63 2.13 -0.27 9.85
C LEU A 63 1.51 -1.16 10.94
N THR A 64 0.37 -0.76 11.51
CA THR A 64 -0.34 -1.57 12.50
C THR A 64 -0.71 -2.96 11.94
N GLN A 65 -1.25 -3.01 10.72
CA GLN A 65 -1.60 -4.28 10.08
C GLN A 65 -0.37 -5.13 9.73
N LEU A 66 0.74 -4.52 9.30
CA LEU A 66 2.01 -5.22 9.07
C LEU A 66 2.55 -5.84 10.37
N CYS A 67 2.55 -5.09 11.47
CA CYS A 67 2.96 -5.59 12.78
C CYS A 67 2.10 -6.79 13.19
N GLU A 68 0.77 -6.70 13.08
CA GLU A 68 -0.14 -7.78 13.46
C GLU A 68 0.07 -9.05 12.62
N LEU A 69 0.13 -8.92 11.30
CA LEU A 69 0.34 -10.04 10.38
C LEU A 69 1.76 -10.63 10.47
N SER A 70 2.75 -9.83 10.90
CA SER A 70 4.10 -10.34 11.17
C SER A 70 4.16 -11.30 12.36
N VAL A 71 3.25 -11.13 13.33
CA VAL A 71 3.12 -12.01 14.49
C VAL A 71 2.26 -13.23 14.15
N ASN A 72 1.09 -13.00 13.55
CA ASN A 72 0.15 -14.06 13.21
C ASN A 72 -0.47 -13.86 11.82
N LEU A 73 0.14 -14.48 10.82
CA LEU A 73 -0.34 -14.42 9.44
C LEU A 73 -1.65 -15.21 9.21
N ASP A 74 -2.04 -16.09 10.12
CA ASP A 74 -3.32 -16.80 10.03
C ASP A 74 -4.54 -15.86 10.22
N ARG A 75 -4.31 -14.59 10.60
CA ARG A 75 -5.35 -13.55 10.57
C ARG A 75 -5.66 -13.05 9.16
N ASP A 76 -4.82 -13.30 8.17
CA ASP A 76 -5.14 -13.08 6.74
C ASP A 76 -6.04 -14.21 6.24
N HIS A 77 -7.29 -13.89 5.90
CA HIS A 77 -8.28 -14.91 5.54
C HIS A 77 -7.88 -15.72 4.30
N PHE A 78 -7.25 -15.08 3.31
CA PHE A 78 -6.78 -15.77 2.11
C PHE A 78 -5.62 -16.71 2.44
N TYR A 79 -4.69 -16.29 3.29
CA TYR A 79 -3.57 -17.11 3.73
C TYR A 79 -4.07 -18.33 4.51
N LEU A 80 -5.00 -18.13 5.45
CA LEU A 80 -5.61 -19.19 6.23
C LEU A 80 -6.28 -20.24 5.35
N LEU A 81 -7.12 -19.81 4.39
CA LEU A 81 -7.76 -20.73 3.44
C LEU A 81 -6.75 -21.38 2.51
N SER A 82 -5.70 -20.66 2.09
CA SER A 82 -4.64 -21.20 1.24
C SER A 82 -3.88 -22.35 1.92
N LYS A 83 -3.74 -22.33 3.26
CA LYS A 83 -3.10 -23.39 4.02
C LYS A 83 -3.90 -24.70 4.06
N LYS A 84 -5.23 -24.62 4.04
CA LYS A 84 -6.09 -25.80 4.20
C LYS A 84 -5.87 -26.80 3.06
N PRO A 85 -5.75 -28.10 3.35
CA PRO A 85 -5.86 -29.15 2.33
C PRO A 85 -7.21 -29.05 1.62
N PRO A 86 -7.29 -29.27 0.29
CA PRO A 86 -8.56 -29.22 -0.44
C PRO A 86 -9.65 -30.15 0.10
N GLU A 87 -9.26 -31.22 0.80
CA GLU A 87 -10.14 -32.18 1.47
C GLU A 87 -10.89 -31.59 2.65
N GLU A 88 -10.32 -30.58 3.30
CA GLU A 88 -10.86 -29.95 4.51
C GLU A 88 -11.65 -28.67 4.21
N LEU A 89 -11.64 -28.21 2.96
CA LEU A 89 -12.39 -27.04 2.53
C LEU A 89 -13.90 -27.34 2.55
N THR A 90 -14.65 -26.50 3.25
CA THR A 90 -16.10 -26.47 3.15
C THR A 90 -16.55 -25.95 1.78
N GLU A 91 -17.80 -26.17 1.42
CA GLU A 91 -18.35 -25.68 0.15
C GLU A 91 -18.28 -24.14 0.06
N SER A 92 -18.54 -23.43 1.17
CA SER A 92 -18.43 -21.97 1.23
C SER A 92 -16.99 -21.45 1.03
N GLU A 93 -15.99 -22.19 1.50
CA GLU A 93 -14.58 -21.82 1.33
C GLU A 93 -14.10 -22.13 -0.09
N LYS A 94 -14.59 -23.21 -0.71
CA LYS A 94 -14.37 -23.47 -2.14
C LYS A 94 -14.93 -22.35 -3.00
N ASP A 95 -16.16 -21.93 -2.71
CA ASP A 95 -16.82 -20.81 -3.38
C ASP A 95 -16.02 -19.51 -3.21
N PHE A 96 -15.50 -19.27 -2.01
CA PHE A 96 -14.61 -18.15 -1.74
C PHE A 96 -13.36 -18.18 -2.62
N LEU A 97 -12.65 -19.31 -2.69
CA LEU A 97 -11.45 -19.43 -3.51
C LEU A 97 -11.75 -19.24 -5.00
N LEU A 98 -12.85 -19.81 -5.51
CA LEU A 98 -13.25 -19.68 -6.92
C LEU A 98 -13.56 -18.22 -7.31
N ARG A 99 -14.13 -17.44 -6.38
CA ARG A 99 -14.39 -16.00 -6.59
C ARG A 99 -13.11 -15.17 -6.51
N HIS A 100 -12.26 -15.43 -5.52
CA HIS A 100 -11.24 -14.45 -5.12
C HIS A 100 -9.80 -14.82 -5.51
N CYS A 101 -9.50 -16.09 -5.79
CA CYS A 101 -8.17 -16.51 -6.26
C CYS A 101 -7.92 -16.18 -7.74
N PHE A 102 -8.67 -15.24 -8.32
CA PHE A 102 -8.40 -14.61 -9.61
C PHE A 102 -8.37 -13.08 -9.51
N LEU A 103 -8.32 -12.52 -8.29
CA LEU A 103 -8.20 -11.07 -8.06
C LEU A 103 -6.77 -10.59 -8.35
N ILE A 104 -6.42 -10.57 -9.63
CA ILE A 104 -5.20 -10.05 -10.21
C ILE A 104 -5.47 -9.77 -11.69
N ASN A 105 -4.66 -8.95 -12.35
CA ASN A 105 -4.86 -8.65 -13.77
C ASN A 105 -4.74 -9.95 -14.62
N TRP A 106 -5.81 -10.33 -15.31
CA TRP A 106 -5.83 -11.60 -16.03
C TRP A 106 -4.90 -11.63 -17.24
N ASP A 107 -4.71 -10.50 -17.93
CA ASP A 107 -3.83 -10.42 -19.12
C ASP A 107 -2.37 -10.63 -18.79
N THR A 108 -1.92 -10.03 -17.69
CA THR A 108 -0.51 -10.01 -17.31
C THR A 108 -0.13 -11.10 -16.32
N HIS A 109 -1.06 -11.63 -15.54
CA HIS A 109 -0.76 -12.61 -14.47
C HIS A 109 -1.47 -13.95 -14.57
N VAL A 110 -2.57 -14.06 -15.32
CA VAL A 110 -3.31 -15.34 -15.43
C VAL A 110 -3.07 -16.00 -16.78
N ARG A 111 -3.35 -15.29 -17.87
CA ARG A 111 -3.18 -15.77 -19.26
C ARG A 111 -1.77 -16.31 -19.56
N PRO A 112 -0.67 -15.70 -19.06
CA PRO A 112 0.68 -16.22 -19.32
C PRO A 112 0.98 -17.58 -18.67
N HIS A 113 0.20 -18.00 -17.67
CA HIS A 113 0.36 -19.29 -16.99
C HIS A 113 -0.70 -20.29 -17.49
N PRO A 114 -0.35 -21.29 -18.32
CA PRO A 114 -1.35 -22.09 -19.03
C PRO A 114 -2.32 -22.83 -18.10
N ARG A 115 -1.81 -23.39 -16.98
CA ARG A 115 -2.67 -23.99 -15.97
C ARG A 115 -3.60 -22.99 -15.28
N TYR A 116 -3.12 -21.80 -14.94
CA TYR A 116 -3.94 -20.79 -14.26
C TYR A 116 -5.04 -20.27 -15.17
N HIS A 117 -4.71 -20.06 -16.45
CA HIS A 117 -5.68 -19.74 -17.49
C HIS A 117 -6.72 -20.85 -17.69
N GLN A 118 -6.29 -22.12 -17.71
CA GLN A 118 -7.22 -23.25 -17.78
C GLN A 118 -8.22 -23.26 -16.62
N LEU A 119 -7.76 -22.99 -15.39
CA LEU A 119 -8.61 -22.91 -14.21
C LEU A 119 -9.56 -21.71 -14.29
N LEU A 120 -9.11 -20.57 -14.80
CA LEU A 120 -9.96 -19.41 -15.08
C LEU A 120 -11.09 -19.77 -16.05
N MET A 121 -10.77 -20.40 -17.19
CA MET A 121 -11.78 -20.83 -18.17
C MET A 121 -12.73 -21.89 -17.59
N LYS A 122 -12.23 -22.76 -16.71
CA LYS A 122 -13.06 -23.76 -16.02
C LYS A 122 -14.04 -23.12 -15.03
N ARG A 123 -13.63 -22.04 -14.34
CA ARG A 123 -14.49 -21.24 -13.46
C ARG A 123 -15.47 -20.38 -14.25
N GLY A 124 -15.09 -19.95 -15.45
CA GLY A 124 -15.80 -18.95 -16.26
C GLY A 124 -15.18 -17.57 -16.09
N THR A 125 -15.56 -16.60 -16.93
CA THR A 125 -15.08 -15.20 -16.83
C THR A 125 -16.10 -14.24 -16.25
N ASP A 126 -17.39 -14.58 -16.28
CA ASP A 126 -18.40 -13.88 -15.52
C ASP A 126 -18.19 -14.19 -14.03
N VAL A 127 -17.97 -13.16 -13.22
CA VAL A 127 -17.72 -13.31 -11.76
C VAL A 127 -19.03 -13.17 -10.98
N GLU A 128 -19.97 -12.36 -11.47
CA GLU A 128 -21.23 -12.07 -10.77
C GLU A 128 -22.30 -13.12 -11.06
N GLY A 129 -22.36 -13.58 -12.32
CA GLY A 129 -23.33 -14.59 -12.77
C GLY A 129 -22.85 -16.03 -12.69
N VAL A 130 -21.70 -16.31 -12.07
CA VAL A 130 -21.15 -17.67 -12.00
C VAL A 130 -22.00 -18.58 -11.11
N ASP A 131 -22.49 -19.68 -11.69
CA ASP A 131 -23.08 -20.79 -10.93
C ASP A 131 -21.96 -21.57 -10.22
N LEU A 132 -21.70 -21.18 -8.97
CA LEU A 132 -20.64 -21.80 -8.18
C LEU A 132 -20.93 -23.25 -7.81
N GLU A 133 -22.20 -23.65 -7.70
CA GLU A 133 -22.53 -25.05 -7.44
C GLU A 133 -22.11 -25.92 -8.63
N TYR A 134 -22.46 -25.48 -9.85
CA TYR A 134 -22.05 -26.15 -11.08
C TYR A 134 -20.52 -26.16 -11.26
N VAL A 135 -19.85 -25.03 -11.02
CA VAL A 135 -18.38 -24.93 -11.13
C VAL A 135 -17.70 -25.81 -10.09
N ARG A 136 -18.13 -25.75 -8.82
CA ARG A 136 -17.55 -26.51 -7.71
C ARG A 136 -17.62 -28.01 -7.96
N ALA A 137 -18.72 -28.51 -8.52
CA ALA A 137 -18.87 -29.92 -8.90
C ALA A 137 -17.87 -30.38 -9.97
N ARG A 138 -17.36 -29.46 -10.80
CA ARG A 138 -16.36 -29.76 -11.84
C ARG A 138 -14.93 -29.64 -11.33
N PHE A 139 -14.67 -28.82 -10.33
CA PHE A 139 -13.34 -28.62 -9.75
C PHE A 139 -12.93 -29.82 -8.89
N THR A 140 -11.79 -30.41 -9.22
CA THR A 140 -11.17 -31.48 -8.44
C THR A 140 -10.37 -30.90 -7.28
N ARG A 141 -9.99 -31.75 -6.31
CA ARG A 141 -9.08 -31.38 -5.23
C ARG A 141 -7.75 -30.82 -5.75
N SER A 142 -7.21 -31.42 -6.81
CA SER A 142 -5.98 -30.92 -7.46
C SER A 142 -6.19 -29.56 -8.13
N ASP A 143 -7.39 -29.26 -8.64
CA ASP A 143 -7.68 -27.94 -9.22
C ASP A 143 -7.67 -26.85 -8.15
N TYR A 144 -8.25 -27.10 -6.97
CA TYR A 144 -8.19 -26.15 -5.85
C TYR A 144 -6.77 -25.92 -5.35
N ARG A 145 -5.98 -26.99 -5.23
CA ARG A 145 -4.58 -26.88 -4.83
C ARG A 145 -3.77 -26.07 -5.84
N ASP A 146 -3.90 -26.39 -7.13
CA ASP A 146 -3.24 -25.64 -8.19
C ASP A 146 -3.69 -24.18 -8.21
N LEU A 147 -4.98 -23.91 -8.05
CA LEU A 147 -5.54 -22.55 -8.00
C LEU A 147 -4.89 -21.71 -6.90
N VAL A 148 -4.83 -22.25 -5.68
CA VAL A 148 -4.23 -21.55 -4.53
C VAL A 148 -2.74 -21.30 -4.74
N VAL A 149 -2.00 -22.30 -5.23
CA VAL A 149 -0.56 -22.15 -5.51
C VAL A 149 -0.34 -21.08 -6.58
N LEU A 150 -1.06 -21.15 -7.70
CA LEU A 150 -0.92 -20.23 -8.82
C LEU A 150 -1.33 -18.80 -8.46
N PHE A 151 -2.37 -18.63 -7.65
CA PHE A 151 -2.75 -17.32 -7.11
C PHE A 151 -1.61 -16.71 -6.28
N ASN A 152 -1.08 -17.44 -5.30
CA ASN A 152 0.00 -16.95 -4.45
C ASN A 152 1.30 -16.71 -5.25
N LEU A 153 1.60 -17.60 -6.20
CA LEU A 153 2.77 -17.51 -7.07
C LEU A 153 2.71 -16.29 -8.01
N ALA A 154 1.54 -15.99 -8.56
CA ALA A 154 1.34 -14.85 -9.45
C ALA A 154 1.62 -13.50 -8.75
N TRP A 155 1.41 -13.45 -7.43
CA TRP A 155 1.67 -12.29 -6.59
C TRP A 155 3.12 -12.14 -6.13
N CYS A 156 4.00 -13.14 -6.32
CA CYS A 156 5.41 -13.00 -6.00
C CYS A 156 6.05 -11.86 -6.82
N GLY A 157 6.61 -10.88 -6.11
CA GLY A 157 7.38 -9.79 -6.70
C GLY A 157 8.67 -10.24 -7.37
N PHE A 158 9.35 -9.32 -8.04
CA PHE A 158 10.54 -9.70 -8.81
C PHE A 158 11.66 -10.18 -7.88
N THR A 159 11.74 -9.69 -6.64
CA THR A 159 12.70 -10.20 -5.65
C THR A 159 12.41 -11.67 -5.34
N LEU A 160 11.15 -12.00 -5.04
CA LEU A 160 10.76 -13.38 -4.72
C LEU A 160 10.81 -14.31 -5.92
N ARG A 161 10.65 -13.80 -7.15
CA ARG A 161 10.80 -14.61 -8.38
C ARG A 161 12.22 -15.15 -8.57
N ASN A 162 13.21 -14.63 -7.85
CA ASN A 162 14.56 -15.15 -7.82
C ASN A 162 14.78 -16.24 -6.75
N GLU A 163 13.81 -16.51 -5.89
CA GLU A 163 13.90 -17.58 -4.90
C GLU A 163 13.78 -18.95 -5.57
N PRO A 164 14.66 -19.94 -5.25
CA PRO A 164 14.66 -21.26 -5.89
C PRO A 164 13.31 -21.98 -5.83
N VAL A 165 12.58 -21.85 -4.71
CA VAL A 165 11.23 -22.44 -4.56
C VAL A 165 10.24 -21.83 -5.55
N VAL A 166 10.26 -20.51 -5.75
CA VAL A 166 9.35 -19.82 -6.68
C VAL A 166 9.67 -20.22 -8.12
N GLN A 167 10.95 -20.25 -8.48
CA GLN A 167 11.39 -20.68 -9.81
C GLN A 167 10.98 -22.13 -10.10
N SER A 168 11.17 -23.04 -9.15
CA SER A 168 10.76 -24.44 -9.29
C SER A 168 9.25 -24.58 -9.50
N LEU A 169 8.43 -23.83 -8.75
CA LEU A 169 6.97 -23.87 -8.89
C LEU A 169 6.49 -23.26 -10.20
N ILE A 170 7.14 -22.21 -10.70
CA ILE A 170 6.86 -21.64 -12.03
C ILE A 170 7.15 -22.69 -13.11
N GLN A 171 8.29 -23.38 -13.04
CA GLN A 171 8.67 -24.41 -14.01
C GLN A 171 7.74 -25.64 -13.97
N LYS A 172 7.27 -26.02 -12.78
CA LYS A 172 6.37 -27.17 -12.59
C LYS A 172 4.99 -26.95 -13.19
N GLU A 173 4.48 -25.71 -13.18
CA GLU A 173 3.23 -25.22 -13.77
C GLU A 173 1.91 -25.81 -13.20
N ARG A 174 1.88 -27.08 -12.77
CA ARG A 174 0.68 -27.80 -12.33
C ARG A 174 0.99 -29.01 -11.46
N GLY A 175 -0.04 -29.58 -10.85
CA GLY A 175 0.10 -30.82 -10.07
C GLY A 175 0.97 -30.59 -8.84
N TYR A 176 0.80 -29.44 -8.20
CA TYR A 176 1.55 -29.08 -7.01
C TYR A 176 1.25 -30.06 -5.87
N THR A 177 2.20 -30.23 -4.94
CA THR A 177 1.97 -31.01 -3.71
C THR A 177 1.50 -30.10 -2.59
N GLU A 178 0.95 -30.70 -1.52
CA GLU A 178 0.60 -29.94 -0.31
C GLU A 178 1.86 -29.34 0.36
N GLU A 179 2.98 -30.07 0.35
CA GLU A 179 4.26 -29.59 0.88
C GLU A 179 4.77 -28.38 0.09
N GLU A 180 4.70 -28.41 -1.24
CA GLU A 180 5.09 -27.28 -2.10
C GLU A 180 4.22 -26.03 -1.84
N LYS A 181 2.91 -26.23 -1.70
CA LYS A 181 1.96 -25.16 -1.34
C LYS A 181 2.35 -24.52 -0.01
N LEU A 182 2.57 -25.34 1.03
CA LEU A 182 2.95 -24.85 2.36
C LEU A 182 4.33 -24.18 2.34
N THR A 183 5.27 -24.67 1.55
CA THR A 183 6.60 -24.05 1.39
C THR A 183 6.50 -22.65 0.78
N LEU A 184 5.68 -22.46 -0.26
CA LEU A 184 5.43 -21.15 -0.85
C LEU A 184 4.80 -20.18 0.16
N LEU A 185 3.79 -20.65 0.91
CA LEU A 185 3.12 -19.84 1.93
C LEU A 185 4.05 -19.47 3.09
N ASP A 186 4.93 -20.38 3.51
CA ASP A 186 5.97 -20.08 4.50
C ASP A 186 6.97 -19.02 4.00
N LEU A 187 7.35 -19.06 2.72
CA LEU A 187 8.15 -17.98 2.12
C LEU A 187 7.42 -16.63 2.21
N HIS A 188 6.11 -16.57 1.93
CA HIS A 188 5.34 -15.33 2.09
C HIS A 188 5.40 -14.81 3.54
N SER A 189 5.24 -15.71 4.52
CA SER A 189 5.33 -15.38 5.95
C SER A 189 6.70 -14.83 6.34
N LYS A 190 7.78 -15.49 5.90
CA LYS A 190 9.16 -15.06 6.14
C LYS A 190 9.46 -13.71 5.51
N THR A 191 8.98 -13.46 4.29
CA THR A 191 9.18 -12.20 3.59
C THR A 191 8.44 -11.05 4.26
N LEU A 192 7.16 -11.23 4.60
CA LEU A 192 6.37 -10.21 5.28
C LEU A 192 7.02 -9.75 6.59
N LYS A 193 7.52 -10.70 7.39
CA LYS A 193 8.20 -10.42 8.67
C LYS A 193 9.43 -9.52 8.53
N LYS A 194 10.06 -9.49 7.35
CA LYS A 194 11.26 -8.68 7.10
C LYS A 194 10.94 -7.25 6.67
N VAL A 195 9.74 -6.98 6.15
CA VAL A 195 9.40 -5.68 5.52
C VAL A 195 9.74 -4.49 6.42
N ILE A 196 9.21 -4.46 7.65
CA ILE A 196 9.44 -3.34 8.58
C ILE A 196 10.93 -3.22 8.92
N GLY A 197 11.58 -4.35 9.28
CA GLY A 197 12.98 -4.38 9.68
C GLY A 197 13.91 -3.88 8.57
N THR A 198 13.72 -4.36 7.34
CA THR A 198 14.53 -3.95 6.18
C THR A 198 14.40 -2.45 5.91
N HIS A 199 13.18 -1.92 5.84
CA HIS A 199 12.98 -0.47 5.63
C HIS A 199 13.57 0.36 6.78
N GLY A 200 13.43 -0.10 8.02
CA GLY A 200 14.01 0.56 9.19
C GLY A 200 15.55 0.62 9.15
N THR A 201 16.20 -0.46 8.73
CA THR A 201 17.66 -0.50 8.53
C THR A 201 18.09 0.45 7.42
N LEU A 202 17.44 0.39 6.25
CA LEU A 202 17.72 1.29 5.13
C LEU A 202 17.59 2.77 5.51
N ALA A 203 16.63 3.10 6.38
CA ALA A 203 16.44 4.46 6.88
C ALA A 203 17.56 4.90 7.82
N LYS A 204 17.98 4.02 8.74
CA LYS A 204 19.08 4.29 9.68
C LYS A 204 20.42 4.45 8.97
N ASP A 205 20.61 3.71 7.88
CA ASP A 205 21.81 3.78 7.04
C ASP A 205 21.81 5.00 6.10
N GLY A 206 20.72 5.78 6.08
CA GLY A 206 20.59 6.99 5.25
C GLY A 206 20.38 6.70 3.77
N ILE A 207 20.07 5.46 3.40
CA ILE A 207 19.78 5.06 2.01
C ILE A 207 18.42 5.59 1.58
N ILE A 208 17.42 5.48 2.45
CA ILE A 208 16.07 6.04 2.23
C ILE A 208 15.68 7.01 3.35
N GLU A 209 14.75 7.92 3.05
CA GLU A 209 13.99 8.63 4.09
C GLU A 209 12.65 7.93 4.30
N LEU A 210 12.29 7.66 5.55
CA LEU A 210 10.94 7.21 5.90
C LEU A 210 10.08 8.38 6.36
N THR A 211 8.87 8.47 5.81
CA THR A 211 7.88 9.47 6.18
C THR A 211 6.57 8.82 6.61
N CYS A 212 5.70 9.61 7.22
CA CYS A 212 4.43 9.16 7.78
C CYS A 212 3.24 9.91 7.15
N THR A 213 2.03 9.45 7.45
CA THR A 213 0.73 10.04 7.08
C THR A 213 -0.11 10.12 8.36
N PRO A 214 -1.20 10.91 8.47
CA PRO A 214 -2.07 10.82 9.65
C PRO A 214 -2.66 9.41 9.79
N GLU A 215 -3.01 9.01 11.03
CA GLU A 215 -3.23 7.60 11.43
C GLU A 215 -4.06 6.76 10.43
N ASN A 216 -5.31 7.14 10.21
CA ASN A 216 -6.26 6.40 9.38
C ASN A 216 -6.37 6.97 7.96
N HIS A 217 -5.35 7.70 7.52
CA HIS A 217 -5.33 8.38 6.22
C HIS A 217 -6.56 9.30 5.96
N PRO A 218 -6.99 10.15 6.91
CA PRO A 218 -8.08 11.09 6.67
C PRO A 218 -7.67 12.27 5.77
N ILE A 219 -8.62 12.77 4.99
CA ILE A 219 -8.52 14.08 4.34
C ILE A 219 -8.58 15.18 5.41
N LEU A 220 -7.42 15.56 5.96
CA LEU A 220 -7.31 16.49 7.09
C LEU A 220 -8.14 17.77 6.92
N PRO A 221 -8.14 18.45 5.74
CA PRO A 221 -8.96 19.65 5.56
C PRO A 221 -10.44 19.43 5.86
N LEU A 222 -11.00 18.28 5.48
CA LEU A 222 -12.42 17.96 5.69
C LEU A 222 -12.73 17.54 7.13
N LEU A 223 -11.76 16.98 7.87
CA LEU A 223 -11.91 16.78 9.30
C LEU A 223 -11.92 18.10 10.06
N ILE A 224 -11.05 19.03 9.66
CA ILE A 224 -10.96 20.36 10.30
C ILE A 224 -12.24 21.15 10.05
N ASP A 225 -12.69 21.24 8.80
CA ASP A 225 -13.92 21.93 8.41
C ASP A 225 -14.42 21.43 7.05
N SER A 226 -15.62 20.83 6.99
CA SER A 226 -16.23 20.36 5.74
C SER A 226 -16.53 21.49 4.74
N HIS A 227 -16.56 22.75 5.18
CA HIS A 227 -16.77 23.94 4.36
C HIS A 227 -15.45 24.63 3.96
N VAL A 228 -14.30 23.97 4.13
CA VAL A 228 -12.97 24.50 3.74
C VAL A 228 -12.87 24.94 2.28
N ARG A 229 -13.72 24.40 1.41
CA ARG A 229 -13.85 24.80 0.02
C ARG A 229 -14.97 25.84 -0.15
N PRO A 230 -14.71 27.01 -0.78
CA PRO A 230 -15.75 27.99 -1.08
C PRO A 230 -16.87 27.47 -1.99
N ASP A 231 -16.58 26.45 -2.79
CA ASP A 231 -17.46 25.82 -3.77
C ASP A 231 -18.01 24.45 -3.30
N HIS A 232 -18.11 24.23 -1.99
CA HIS A 232 -18.78 23.04 -1.45
C HIS A 232 -20.25 22.96 -1.90
N HIS A 233 -20.81 21.74 -1.92
CA HIS A 233 -22.21 21.55 -2.28
C HIS A 233 -23.11 22.17 -1.20
N PRO A 234 -24.22 22.86 -1.54
CA PRO A 234 -25.09 23.49 -0.54
C PRO A 234 -25.64 22.53 0.52
N ASP A 235 -25.81 21.25 0.17
CA ASP A 235 -26.27 20.19 1.08
C ASP A 235 -25.13 19.48 1.82
N THR A 236 -23.89 19.96 1.74
CA THR A 236 -22.78 19.41 2.52
C THR A 236 -23.07 19.60 4.01
N PRO A 237 -23.14 18.52 4.80
CA PRO A 237 -23.40 18.65 6.23
C PRO A 237 -22.23 19.34 6.93
N GLU A 238 -22.56 20.12 7.96
CA GLU A 238 -21.54 20.69 8.84
C GLU A 238 -20.82 19.58 9.59
N PHE A 239 -19.51 19.53 9.40
CA PHE A 239 -18.61 18.61 10.06
C PHE A 239 -17.30 19.35 10.36
N LYS A 240 -17.01 19.55 11.65
CA LYS A 240 -15.93 20.44 12.09
C LYS A 240 -15.27 19.88 13.35
N HIS A 241 -14.20 19.13 13.16
CA HIS A 241 -13.49 18.37 14.20
C HIS A 241 -11.97 18.55 14.10
N PRO A 242 -11.45 19.78 14.27
CA PRO A 242 -10.00 20.04 14.28
C PRO A 242 -9.26 19.26 15.37
N GLU A 243 -9.92 18.95 16.48
CA GLU A 243 -9.39 18.09 17.55
C GLU A 243 -9.10 16.67 17.09
N ASP A 244 -9.96 16.12 16.21
CA ASP A 244 -9.76 14.78 15.66
C ASP A 244 -8.67 14.79 14.58
N ALA A 245 -8.59 15.85 13.75
CA ALA A 245 -7.47 16.05 12.82
C ALA A 245 -6.13 16.08 13.57
N ARG A 246 -6.05 16.82 14.70
CA ARG A 246 -4.85 16.87 15.54
C ARG A 246 -4.53 15.51 16.16
N ARG A 247 -5.54 14.77 16.61
CA ARG A 247 -5.37 13.42 17.16
C ARG A 247 -4.83 12.45 16.10
N GLN A 248 -5.35 12.49 14.88
CA GLN A 248 -4.89 11.67 13.75
C GLN A 248 -3.42 11.92 13.42
N LEU A 249 -2.98 13.19 13.47
CA LEU A 249 -1.58 13.55 13.28
C LEU A 249 -0.69 13.00 14.40
N ILE A 250 -1.06 13.24 15.67
CA ILE A 250 -0.27 12.81 16.83
C ILE A 250 -0.16 11.28 16.85
N ARG A 251 -1.29 10.56 16.76
CA ARG A 251 -1.30 9.08 16.79
C ARG A 251 -0.54 8.47 15.61
N GLY A 252 -0.60 9.10 14.44
CA GLY A 252 0.17 8.65 13.29
C GLY A 252 1.68 8.71 13.54
N LEU A 253 2.15 9.79 14.17
CA LEU A 253 3.57 9.92 14.56
C LEU A 253 3.96 8.94 15.66
N GLU A 254 3.11 8.74 16.67
CA GLU A 254 3.34 7.78 17.76
C GLU A 254 3.47 6.34 17.24
N ILE A 255 2.57 5.91 16.34
CA ILE A 255 2.64 4.57 15.73
C ILE A 255 3.92 4.43 14.90
N PHE A 256 4.26 5.42 14.09
CA PHE A 256 5.50 5.40 13.30
C PHE A 256 6.73 5.28 14.21
N GLU A 257 6.81 6.11 15.24
CA GLU A 257 7.94 6.16 16.17
C GLU A 257 8.05 4.86 16.97
N ALA A 258 6.94 4.27 17.40
CA ALA A 258 6.91 2.96 18.05
C ALA A 258 7.43 1.83 17.15
N VAL A 259 7.19 1.91 15.83
CA VAL A 259 7.61 0.87 14.87
C VAL A 259 9.06 1.02 14.43
N PHE A 260 9.51 2.24 14.11
CA PHE A 260 10.84 2.47 13.54
C PHE A 260 11.88 2.98 14.56
N GLY A 261 11.45 3.44 15.72
CA GLY A 261 12.30 3.93 16.80
C GLY A 261 12.86 5.35 16.58
N PHE A 262 12.28 6.12 15.66
CA PHE A 262 12.62 7.52 15.45
C PHE A 262 11.40 8.29 14.92
N ARG A 263 11.41 9.62 15.12
CA ARG A 263 10.36 10.51 14.63
C ARG A 263 10.60 10.89 13.16
N PRO A 264 9.59 10.83 12.27
CA PRO A 264 9.77 11.20 10.88
C PRO A 264 9.93 12.71 10.75
N ARG A 265 10.70 13.15 9.73
CA ARG A 265 10.86 14.60 9.43
C ARG A 265 9.84 15.10 8.43
N GLY A 266 9.38 14.21 7.55
CA GLY A 266 8.43 14.50 6.50
C GLY A 266 7.10 13.80 6.70
N MET A 267 6.06 14.36 6.08
CA MET A 267 4.74 13.75 6.02
C MET A 267 4.17 13.80 4.60
N TRP A 268 3.47 12.75 4.21
CA TRP A 268 2.54 12.77 3.10
C TRP A 268 1.14 13.01 3.69
N PRO A 269 0.53 14.20 3.56
CA PRO A 269 -0.88 14.38 3.85
C PRO A 269 -1.71 13.47 2.95
N SER A 270 -2.78 12.88 3.47
CA SER A 270 -3.65 11.99 2.70
C SER A 270 -4.09 12.62 1.38
N GLU A 271 -3.88 11.90 0.28
CA GLU A 271 -4.15 12.37 -1.09
C GLU A 271 -3.45 13.69 -1.47
N GLY A 272 -2.37 14.07 -0.77
CA GLY A 272 -1.71 15.37 -0.95
C GLY A 272 -2.60 16.56 -0.57
N SER A 273 -3.66 16.32 0.20
CA SER A 273 -4.66 17.33 0.56
C SER A 273 -4.19 18.23 1.69
N VAL A 274 -4.28 19.55 1.48
CA VAL A 274 -3.91 20.57 2.47
C VAL A 274 -4.85 21.77 2.44
N SER A 275 -4.99 22.42 3.60
CA SER A 275 -5.59 23.75 3.81
C SER A 275 -4.65 24.56 4.70
N GLN A 276 -4.87 25.87 4.85
CA GLN A 276 -4.03 26.69 5.73
C GLN A 276 -4.02 26.13 7.16
N ASP A 277 -5.20 25.84 7.72
CA ASP A 277 -5.33 25.27 9.06
C ASP A 277 -4.65 23.90 9.19
N ALA A 278 -4.73 23.05 8.15
CA ALA A 278 -4.04 21.75 8.16
C ALA A 278 -2.51 21.93 8.14
N VAL A 279 -2.00 22.87 7.34
CA VAL A 279 -0.56 23.17 7.25
C VAL A 279 -0.04 23.72 8.57
N GLU A 280 -0.73 24.66 9.18
CA GLU A 280 -0.36 25.22 10.49
C GLU A 280 -0.40 24.13 11.59
N MET A 281 -1.41 23.27 11.57
CA MET A 281 -1.49 22.14 12.51
C MET A 281 -0.33 21.15 12.34
N ILE A 282 0.09 20.87 11.10
CA ILE A 282 1.26 20.02 10.79
C ILE A 282 2.57 20.71 11.25
N GLN A 283 2.68 22.02 11.02
CA GLN A 283 3.82 22.84 11.42
C GLN A 283 4.03 22.82 12.93
N ASP A 284 2.95 23.00 13.71
CA ASP A 284 2.97 22.99 15.18
C ASP A 284 3.44 21.67 15.79
N ILE A 285 3.25 20.56 15.07
CA ILE A 285 3.65 19.22 15.53
C ILE A 285 5.14 18.94 15.26
N GLY A 286 5.83 19.85 14.57
CA GLY A 286 7.28 19.86 14.40
C GLY A 286 7.80 19.09 13.18
N LEU A 287 6.94 18.85 12.18
CA LEU A 287 7.37 18.30 10.89
C LEU A 287 8.11 19.36 10.07
N ARG A 288 9.08 18.92 9.27
CA ARG A 288 9.96 19.83 8.49
C ARG A 288 9.53 19.95 7.04
N TRP A 289 8.84 18.94 6.51
CA TRP A 289 8.35 19.00 5.15
C TRP A 289 7.08 18.17 4.91
N ILE A 290 6.30 18.58 3.90
CA ILE A 290 5.15 17.87 3.37
C ILE A 290 5.17 17.80 1.84
N ALA A 291 4.42 16.85 1.28
CA ALA A 291 4.13 16.79 -0.16
C ALA A 291 2.66 17.16 -0.44
N ALA A 292 2.41 17.91 -1.49
CA ALA A 292 1.06 18.25 -1.95
C ALA A 292 0.97 18.20 -3.48
N ASP A 293 -0.23 18.27 -4.03
CA ASP A 293 -0.43 18.25 -5.48
C ASP A 293 -0.22 19.64 -6.12
N GLU A 294 0.39 19.71 -7.30
CA GLU A 294 0.65 20.97 -8.02
C GLU A 294 -0.61 21.78 -8.33
N ALA A 295 -1.78 21.15 -8.46
CA ALA A 295 -3.03 21.88 -8.68
C ALA A 295 -3.35 22.82 -7.51
N LEU A 296 -2.96 22.49 -6.28
CA LEU A 296 -3.16 23.38 -5.14
C LEU A 296 -2.28 24.64 -5.23
N LEU A 297 -1.05 24.50 -5.75
CA LEU A 297 -0.19 25.64 -6.04
C LEU A 297 -0.76 26.48 -7.18
N LEU A 298 -1.28 25.85 -8.24
CA LEU A 298 -1.76 26.54 -9.44
C LEU A 298 -3.14 27.20 -9.26
N GLU A 299 -4.06 26.58 -8.51
CA GLU A 299 -5.42 27.08 -8.29
C GLU A 299 -5.49 28.18 -7.21
N LYS A 300 -4.63 28.14 -6.18
CA LYS A 300 -4.83 28.96 -4.97
C LYS A 300 -3.65 29.83 -4.52
N SER A 301 -2.65 30.03 -5.36
CA SER A 301 -1.60 31.00 -5.02
C SER A 301 -2.03 32.45 -5.26
N THR A 302 -2.46 33.09 -4.18
CA THR A 302 -2.27 34.53 -3.87
C THR A 302 -2.88 35.58 -4.80
N GLY A 303 -3.78 35.23 -5.73
CA GLY A 303 -4.22 36.19 -6.76
C GLY A 303 -3.07 36.63 -7.69
N THR A 304 -1.92 35.94 -7.60
CA THR A 304 -0.74 36.19 -8.40
C THR A 304 -0.55 34.98 -9.29
N LYS A 305 -0.57 35.17 -10.61
CA LYS A 305 -0.24 34.09 -11.55
C LYS A 305 1.20 33.64 -11.30
N ILE A 306 1.38 32.54 -10.57
CA ILE A 306 2.68 31.92 -10.43
C ILE A 306 3.07 31.36 -11.81
N PRO A 307 4.25 31.72 -12.36
CA PRO A 307 4.75 31.12 -13.59
C PRO A 307 4.95 29.60 -13.37
N PRO A 308 4.26 28.71 -14.10
CA PRO A 308 4.19 27.29 -13.79
C PRO A 308 5.58 26.61 -13.71
N ASN A 309 6.51 27.01 -14.57
CA ASN A 309 7.71 26.22 -14.82
C ASN A 309 8.92 26.55 -13.94
N ALA A 310 8.91 27.63 -13.14
CA ALA A 310 10.08 28.04 -12.35
C ALA A 310 9.96 27.71 -10.86
N THR A 311 8.73 27.49 -10.39
CA THR A 311 8.41 27.45 -8.97
C THR A 311 7.94 26.09 -8.46
N MET A 312 7.48 25.19 -9.33
CA MET A 312 7.16 23.80 -8.96
C MET A 312 8.41 22.97 -8.61
N PHE A 313 9.57 23.36 -9.13
CA PHE A 313 10.84 22.65 -8.93
C PHE A 313 11.62 23.09 -7.68
N LYS A 314 10.98 23.81 -6.75
CA LYS A 314 11.57 24.24 -5.50
C LYS A 314 10.61 23.99 -4.34
N PRO A 315 11.11 23.57 -3.16
CA PRO A 315 10.28 23.53 -1.95
C PRO A 315 9.82 24.93 -1.58
N TRP A 316 8.55 25.06 -1.18
CA TRP A 316 7.92 26.29 -0.72
C TRP A 316 7.90 26.35 0.79
N LEU A 317 8.17 27.51 1.38
CA LEU A 317 7.86 27.73 2.81
C LEU A 317 6.35 27.98 2.93
N VAL A 318 5.70 27.23 3.82
CA VAL A 318 4.25 27.27 4.04
C VAL A 318 3.92 27.33 5.53
N GLY A 319 2.68 27.67 5.86
CA GLY A 319 2.19 27.80 7.24
C GLY A 319 2.35 29.22 7.79
N ASN A 320 2.38 29.32 9.12
CA ASN A 320 2.56 30.58 9.82
C ASN A 320 4.01 31.08 9.66
N PRO A 321 4.26 32.31 9.15
CA PRO A 321 5.61 32.87 9.01
C PRO A 321 6.40 32.98 10.32
N ASP A 322 5.71 33.12 11.45
CA ASP A 322 6.32 33.21 12.78
C ASP A 322 6.54 31.82 13.42
N GLY A 323 6.05 30.75 12.77
CA GLY A 323 6.20 29.36 13.22
C GLY A 323 7.53 28.71 12.77
N PRO A 324 7.81 27.47 13.22
CA PRO A 324 8.97 26.72 12.74
C PRO A 324 8.88 26.46 11.23
N PRO A 325 10.00 26.44 10.47
CA PRO A 325 9.94 26.32 9.02
C PRO A 325 9.36 24.97 8.58
N LEU A 326 8.32 25.02 7.74
CA LEU A 326 7.72 23.87 7.08
C LEU A 326 7.83 24.05 5.56
N HIS A 327 8.44 23.05 4.90
CA HIS A 327 8.59 23.05 3.45
C HIS A 327 7.51 22.22 2.76
N CYS A 328 6.87 22.72 1.71
CA CYS A 328 5.96 21.97 0.86
C CYS A 328 6.61 21.69 -0.50
N CYS A 329 6.69 20.43 -0.87
CA CYS A 329 7.08 19.97 -2.21
C CYS A 329 5.82 19.64 -3.01
N PHE A 330 5.73 20.12 -4.26
CA PHE A 330 4.57 19.88 -5.11
C PHE A 330 4.85 18.76 -6.12
N ARG A 331 3.91 17.82 -6.25
CA ARG A 331 3.97 16.71 -7.19
C ARG A 331 4.03 17.25 -8.62
N ASN A 332 5.01 16.78 -9.40
CA ASN A 332 5.02 17.01 -10.84
C ASN A 332 4.16 15.94 -11.53
N ARG A 333 2.99 16.32 -12.07
CA ARG A 333 2.06 15.34 -12.69
C ARG A 333 2.63 14.73 -13.97
N GLY A 334 3.29 15.53 -14.81
CA GLY A 334 3.87 15.05 -16.07
C GLY A 334 5.05 14.07 -15.94
N LEU A 335 5.64 13.93 -14.74
CA LEU A 335 6.61 12.87 -14.44
C LEU A 335 5.99 11.68 -13.70
N SER A 336 4.80 11.86 -13.10
CA SER A 336 4.19 10.86 -12.23
C SER A 336 3.07 10.07 -12.93
N ASP A 337 2.26 10.74 -13.75
CA ASP A 337 1.03 10.21 -14.33
C ASP A 337 1.13 9.97 -15.85
N ASP A 338 1.97 10.74 -16.54
CA ASP A 338 2.25 10.67 -17.98
C ASP A 338 3.46 9.77 -18.29
#